data_AF-A0A6M0AB33-F1
#
_entry.id   AF-A0A6M0AB33-F1
#
_cell.length_a   1.000
_cell.length_b   1.000
_cell.length_c   1.000
_cell.angle_alpha   90.00
_cell.angle_beta   90.00
_cell.angle_gamma   90.00
#
_symmetry.space_group_name_H-M   'P 1'
#
loop_
_entity.id
_entity.type
_entity.pdbx_description
1 polymer ?
#
loop_
_entity_poly.entity_id
_entity_poly.type
_entity_poly.pdbx_seq_one_letter_code
_entity_poly.pdbx_strand_id
1 'polypeptide(L)'
;EAAEQSEREVVPKILDPVDFSDSLQLPETLEAYRYICVARGKAPHLLNCLLDLRLGLDTGQTDPARHPEIVIATGPEGGWTTQELEQATAAGFIAVSLGSRILRAITAPIVSLSVVAAVSESSVKANGEDFA
;
A
#
# COMPACT_ATOMS: atom_id res chain seq x y z
N GLU A 1 -22.36 -6.04 -2.50
CA GLU A 1 -22.01 -6.88 -3.66
C GLU A 1 -20.55 -7.37 -3.63
N ALA A 2 -19.51 -6.56 -3.88
CA ALA A 2 -18.13 -7.09 -3.95
C ALA A 2 -17.65 -7.83 -2.68
N ALA A 3 -17.88 -7.24 -1.49
CA ALA A 3 -17.54 -7.88 -0.21
C ALA A 3 -18.35 -9.16 0.06
N GLU A 4 -19.64 -9.15 -0.31
CA GLU A 4 -20.56 -10.28 -0.16
C GLU A 4 -20.17 -11.47 -1.06
N GLN A 5 -19.90 -11.20 -2.34
CA GLN A 5 -19.44 -12.22 -3.30
C GLN A 5 -18.03 -12.75 -2.99
N SER A 6 -17.27 -12.04 -2.17
CA SER A 6 -15.96 -12.46 -1.69
C SER A 6 -16.00 -12.99 -0.26
N GLU A 7 -17.20 -13.22 0.30
CA GLU A 7 -17.43 -13.75 1.65
C GLU A 7 -16.71 -12.96 2.76
N ARG A 8 -16.56 -11.64 2.58
CA ARG A 8 -15.92 -10.76 3.56
C ARG A 8 -16.96 -10.20 4.52
N GLU A 9 -16.72 -10.38 5.82
CA GLU A 9 -17.55 -9.79 6.89
C GLU A 9 -17.37 -8.26 6.98
N VAL A 10 -16.20 -7.76 6.60
CA VAL A 10 -15.87 -6.33 6.62
C VAL A 10 -16.02 -5.71 5.23
N VAL A 11 -16.91 -4.73 5.12
CA VAL A 11 -17.07 -3.92 3.92
C VAL A 11 -16.08 -2.74 3.99
N PRO A 12 -15.17 -2.57 2.99
CA PRO A 12 -14.26 -1.43 2.96
C PRO A 12 -15.04 -0.10 2.92
N LYS A 13 -14.60 0.87 3.72
CA LYS A 13 -15.18 2.21 3.73
C LYS A 13 -14.68 3.01 2.52
N ILE A 14 -15.62 3.53 1.73
CA ILE A 14 -15.33 4.53 0.69
C ILE A 14 -15.61 5.90 1.30
N LEU A 15 -14.61 6.78 1.25
CA LEU A 15 -14.73 8.15 1.74
C LEU A 15 -15.18 9.08 0.60
N ASP A 16 -15.74 10.23 0.97
CA ASP A 16 -16.02 11.30 0.01
C ASP A 16 -14.71 11.80 -0.65
N PRO A 17 -14.77 12.33 -1.89
CA PRO A 17 -13.62 12.97 -2.50
C PRO A 17 -13.07 14.08 -1.61
N VAL A 18 -11.76 14.08 -1.44
CA VAL A 18 -11.02 15.10 -0.68
C VAL A 18 -9.93 15.70 -1.55
N ASP A 19 -9.49 16.90 -1.19
CA ASP A 19 -8.32 17.49 -1.83
C ASP A 19 -7.08 16.63 -1.55
N PHE A 20 -6.18 16.57 -2.53
CA PHE A 20 -4.98 15.73 -2.41
C PHE A 20 -4.14 16.11 -1.19
N SER A 21 -3.98 17.41 -0.90
CA SER A 21 -3.25 17.90 0.27
C SER A 21 -3.83 17.38 1.59
N ASP A 22 -5.15 17.27 1.67
CA ASP A 22 -5.86 16.83 2.87
C ASP A 22 -5.75 15.31 3.03
N SER A 23 -5.76 14.57 1.90
CA SER A 23 -5.58 13.11 1.90
C SER A 23 -4.22 12.65 2.45
N LEU A 24 -3.21 13.54 2.43
CA LEU A 24 -1.89 13.27 2.97
C LEU A 24 -1.82 13.44 4.50
N GLN A 25 -2.77 14.15 5.10
CA GLN A 25 -2.83 14.43 6.52
C GLN A 25 -3.44 13.24 7.28
N LEU A 26 -2.60 12.27 7.60
CA LEU A 26 -2.99 11.13 8.44
C LEU A 26 -2.77 11.44 9.92
N PRO A 27 -3.59 10.89 10.84
CA PRO A 27 -3.43 11.10 12.27
C PRO A 27 -2.02 10.75 12.74
N GLU A 28 -1.42 11.58 13.60
CA GLU A 28 -0.09 11.32 14.16
C GLU A 28 -0.03 10.00 14.97
N THR A 29 -1.17 9.59 15.52
CA THR A 29 -1.33 8.32 16.23
C THR A 29 -1.32 7.10 15.31
N LEU A 30 -1.43 7.32 14.00
CA LEU A 30 -1.42 6.25 13.01
C LEU A 30 0.02 5.90 12.63
N GLU A 31 0.53 4.84 13.22
CA GLU A 31 1.76 4.20 12.78
C GLU A 31 1.50 3.51 11.43
N ALA A 32 1.87 4.17 10.34
CA ALA A 32 1.64 3.70 8.98
C ALA A 32 2.87 3.83 8.08
N TYR A 33 3.07 2.82 7.24
CA TYR A 33 3.96 2.90 6.09
C TYR A 33 3.23 3.52 4.91
N ARG A 34 3.81 4.57 4.34
CA ARG A 34 3.15 5.42 3.34
C ARG A 34 3.89 5.33 2.02
N TYR A 35 3.20 4.92 0.97
CA TYR A 35 3.78 4.74 -0.36
C TYR A 35 3.00 5.49 -1.43
N ILE A 36 3.71 6.14 -2.35
CA ILE A 36 3.11 6.81 -3.51
C ILE A 36 3.63 6.16 -4.79
N CYS A 37 2.73 5.58 -5.57
CA CYS A 37 3.08 4.84 -6.79
C CYS A 37 3.38 5.81 -7.93
N VAL A 38 4.61 5.78 -8.46
CA VAL A 38 5.06 6.63 -9.57
C VAL A 38 5.26 5.81 -10.84
N ALA A 39 4.74 6.31 -11.96
CA ALA A 39 4.82 5.64 -13.26
C ALA A 39 6.13 5.92 -14.01
N ARG A 40 6.88 6.95 -13.60
CA ARG A 40 8.11 7.43 -14.26
C ARG A 40 9.14 7.80 -13.21
N GLY A 41 10.41 7.80 -13.62
CA GLY A 41 11.54 8.10 -12.74
C GLY A 41 12.18 6.84 -12.16
N LYS A 42 13.17 7.05 -11.27
CA LYS A 42 13.85 5.97 -10.55
C LYS A 42 13.28 5.88 -9.14
N ALA A 43 12.53 4.82 -8.88
CA ALA A 43 11.99 4.51 -7.56
C ALA A 43 12.16 3.00 -7.29
N PRO A 44 12.37 2.59 -6.03
CA PRO A 44 12.41 1.18 -5.67
C PRO A 44 11.07 0.51 -5.98
N HIS A 45 11.09 -0.79 -6.25
CA HIS A 45 9.87 -1.55 -6.47
C HIS A 45 9.11 -1.73 -5.15
N LEU A 46 7.79 -1.58 -5.15
CA LEU A 46 6.94 -1.70 -3.95
C LEU A 46 7.20 -3.01 -3.18
N LEU A 47 7.33 -4.13 -3.89
CA LEU A 47 7.67 -5.43 -3.28
C LEU A 47 8.93 -5.37 -2.40
N ASN A 48 9.99 -4.72 -2.86
CA ASN A 48 11.25 -4.68 -2.12
C ASN A 48 11.08 -3.88 -0.83
N CYS A 49 10.39 -2.74 -0.90
CA CYS A 49 10.07 -1.94 0.29
C CYS A 49 9.26 -2.76 1.31
N LEU A 50 8.24 -3.49 0.87
CA LEU A 50 7.41 -4.29 1.76
C LEU A 50 8.16 -5.49 2.36
N LEU A 51 9.08 -6.10 1.62
CA LEU A 51 9.93 -7.18 2.15
C LEU A 51 10.93 -6.66 3.17
N ASP A 52 11.54 -5.49 2.95
CA ASP A 52 12.44 -4.86 3.92
C ASP A 52 11.71 -4.56 5.24
N LEU A 53 10.45 -4.10 5.15
CA LEU A 53 9.59 -3.92 6.32
C LEU A 53 9.34 -5.24 7.06
N ARG A 54 8.91 -6.28 6.33
CA ARG A 54 8.63 -7.60 6.92
C ARG A 54 9.85 -8.15 7.65
N LEU A 55 11.03 -8.08 7.01
CA LEU A 55 12.29 -8.50 7.62
C LEU A 55 12.62 -7.71 8.90
N GLY A 56 12.29 -6.42 8.95
CA GLY A 56 12.44 -5.60 10.15
C GLY A 56 11.48 -6.01 11.28
N LEU A 57 10.23 -6.38 10.95
CA LEU A 57 9.22 -6.81 11.92
C LEU A 57 9.52 -8.22 12.50
N ASP A 58 10.09 -9.12 11.68
CA ASP A 58 10.45 -10.49 12.06
C ASP A 58 11.65 -10.56 13.04
N THR A 59 12.32 -9.43 13.33
CA THR A 59 13.43 -9.37 14.32
C THR A 59 12.99 -9.42 15.79
N GLY A 60 11.72 -9.71 16.06
CA GLY A 60 11.23 -10.10 17.40
C GLY A 60 10.94 -8.97 18.38
N GLN A 61 10.87 -7.71 17.92
CA GLN A 61 10.58 -6.54 18.75
C GLN A 61 9.18 -5.93 18.56
N THR A 62 8.35 -6.48 17.67
CA THR A 62 7.01 -5.94 17.43
C THR A 62 5.93 -6.81 18.06
N ASP A 63 5.02 -6.17 18.80
CA ASP A 63 3.83 -6.79 19.35
C ASP A 63 3.00 -7.36 18.18
N PRO A 64 2.71 -8.69 18.14
CA PRO A 64 1.88 -9.29 17.11
C PRO A 64 0.49 -8.66 17.00
N ALA A 65 0.04 -7.95 18.04
CA ALA A 65 -1.23 -7.22 18.04
C ALA A 65 -1.17 -5.84 17.35
N ARG A 66 0.03 -5.32 17.03
CA ARG A 66 0.23 -4.00 16.39
C ARG A 66 0.98 -4.15 15.07
N HIS A 67 0.23 -4.55 14.03
CA HIS A 67 0.72 -4.39 12.67
C HIS A 67 0.52 -2.93 12.23
N PRO A 68 1.58 -2.21 11.83
CA PRO A 68 1.44 -0.87 11.29
C PRO A 68 0.60 -0.88 10.01
N GLU A 69 -0.20 0.16 9.81
CA GLU A 69 -1.05 0.27 8.64
C GLU A 69 -0.22 0.52 7.37
N ILE A 70 -0.76 0.18 6.21
CA ILE A 70 -0.14 0.47 4.91
C ILE A 70 -1.06 1.40 4.15
N VAL A 71 -0.55 2.58 3.80
CA VAL A 71 -1.24 3.58 2.98
C VAL A 71 -0.57 3.65 1.62
N ILE A 72 -1.36 3.47 0.56
CA ILE A 72 -0.87 3.51 -0.83
C ILE A 72 -1.66 4.55 -1.61
N ALA A 73 -0.96 5.51 -2.21
CA ALA A 73 -1.50 6.49 -3.13
C ALA A 73 -1.23 6.08 -4.59
N THR A 74 -2.28 6.02 -5.40
CA THR A 74 -2.19 5.81 -6.87
C THR A 74 -2.73 7.02 -7.61
N GLY A 75 -2.00 7.47 -8.64
CA GLY A 75 -2.29 8.72 -9.33
C GLY A 75 -3.30 8.61 -10.48
N PRO A 76 -3.75 9.76 -11.01
CA PRO A 76 -4.63 9.84 -12.17
C PRO A 76 -3.91 9.44 -13.47
N GLU A 77 -4.62 9.40 -14.60
CA GLU A 77 -4.04 9.05 -15.91
C GLU A 77 -2.84 9.92 -16.32
N GLY A 78 -2.83 11.19 -15.90
CA GLY A 78 -1.72 12.13 -16.13
C GLY A 78 -0.48 11.86 -15.28
N GLY A 79 -0.59 10.99 -14.28
CA GLY A 79 0.41 10.82 -13.22
C GLY A 79 0.40 11.98 -12.22
N TRP A 80 1.37 11.93 -11.30
CA TRP A 80 1.58 12.97 -10.30
C TRP A 80 2.39 14.14 -10.86
N THR A 81 2.01 15.34 -10.48
CA THR A 81 2.84 16.54 -10.65
C THR A 81 4.03 16.51 -9.70
N THR A 82 5.07 17.30 -10.01
CA THR A 82 6.22 17.44 -9.11
C THR A 82 5.82 17.97 -7.75
N GLN A 83 4.88 18.92 -7.71
CA GLN A 83 4.37 19.54 -6.49
C GLN A 83 3.64 18.51 -5.61
N GLU A 84 2.81 17.64 -6.20
CA GLU A 84 2.13 16.58 -5.46
C GLU A 84 3.12 15.57 -4.87
N LEU A 85 4.17 15.21 -5.61
CA LEU A 85 5.22 14.32 -5.11
C LEU A 85 6.02 14.94 -3.96
N GLU A 86 6.31 16.25 -4.04
CA GLU A 86 6.96 17.00 -2.97
C GLU A 86 6.07 17.06 -1.71
N GLN A 87 4.78 17.36 -1.88
CA GLN A 87 3.81 17.35 -0.78
C GLN A 87 3.69 15.96 -0.12
N ALA A 88 3.59 14.90 -0.92
CA ALA A 88 3.51 13.54 -0.41
C ALA A 88 4.78 13.15 0.35
N THR A 89 5.95 13.49 -0.19
CA THR A 89 7.24 13.24 0.47
C THR A 89 7.33 13.98 1.81
N ALA A 90 6.89 15.25 1.85
CA ALA A 90 6.83 16.03 3.08
C ALA A 90 5.87 15.43 4.12
N ALA A 91 4.81 14.74 3.67
CA ALA A 91 3.88 13.99 4.50
C ALA A 91 4.35 12.55 4.84
N GLY A 92 5.61 12.21 4.53
CA GLY A 92 6.24 10.93 4.87
C GLY A 92 5.98 9.80 3.86
N PHE A 93 5.42 10.08 2.69
CA PHE A 93 5.27 9.07 1.64
C PHE A 93 6.61 8.77 0.96
N ILE A 94 6.83 7.49 0.67
CA ILE A 94 7.97 7.00 -0.09
C ILE A 94 7.51 6.70 -1.52
N ALA A 95 8.17 7.30 -2.51
CA ALA A 95 7.90 7.02 -3.91
C ALA A 95 8.33 5.60 -4.29
N VAL A 96 7.43 4.85 -4.92
CA VAL A 96 7.66 3.44 -5.33
C VAL A 96 7.21 3.19 -6.77
N SER A 97 7.84 2.22 -7.41
CA SER A 97 7.44 1.71 -8.72
C SER A 97 6.62 0.42 -8.60
N LEU A 98 5.70 0.21 -9.54
CA LEU A 98 4.96 -1.05 -9.73
C LEU A 98 5.54 -1.91 -10.89
N GLY A 99 6.73 -1.54 -11.38
CA GLY A 99 7.44 -2.24 -12.44
C GLY A 99 7.81 -1.34 -13.63
N SER A 100 8.33 -1.95 -14.69
CA SER A 100 8.84 -1.24 -15.87
C SER A 100 7.77 -0.69 -16.81
N ARG A 101 6.51 -1.11 -16.64
CA ARG A 101 5.39 -0.72 -17.50
C ARG A 101 4.58 0.38 -16.82
N ILE A 102 4.15 1.35 -17.62
CA ILE A 102 3.16 2.34 -17.19
C ILE A 102 1.81 1.62 -17.10
N LEU A 103 1.27 1.51 -15.89
CA LEU A 103 -0.05 0.94 -15.63
C LEU A 103 -1.13 2.01 -15.81
N ARG A 104 -2.33 1.60 -16.23
CA ARG A 104 -3.50 2.49 -16.25
C ARG A 104 -3.90 2.85 -14.81
N ALA A 105 -4.54 4.01 -14.63
CA ALA A 105 -5.01 4.48 -13.32
C ALA A 105 -5.87 3.43 -12.58
N ILE A 106 -6.66 2.64 -13.31
CA ILE A 106 -7.48 1.54 -12.75
C ILE A 106 -6.68 0.27 -12.42
N THR A 107 -5.51 0.06 -13.04
CA THR A 107 -4.70 -1.16 -12.88
C THR A 107 -3.65 -1.01 -11.80
N ALA A 108 -3.09 0.19 -11.64
CA ALA A 108 -2.14 0.50 -10.58
C ALA A 108 -2.63 0.09 -9.17
N PRO A 109 -3.85 0.44 -8.71
CA PRO A 109 -4.35 0.06 -7.39
C PRO A 109 -4.54 -1.45 -7.23
N ILE A 110 -4.96 -2.14 -8.29
CA ILE A 110 -5.10 -3.60 -8.28
C ILE A 110 -3.73 -4.25 -8.08
N VAL A 111 -2.72 -3.83 -8.86
CA VAL A 111 -1.36 -4.37 -8.76
C VAL A 111 -0.73 -4.05 -7.41
N SER A 112 -0.89 -2.83 -6.88
CA SER A 112 -0.36 -2.49 -5.56
C SER A 112 -0.98 -3.36 -4.46
N LEU A 113 -2.31 -3.55 -4.50
CA LEU A 113 -3.00 -4.42 -3.55
C LEU A 113 -2.56 -5.88 -3.68
N SER A 114 -2.36 -6.39 -4.91
CA SER A 114 -1.85 -7.76 -5.12
C SER A 114 -0.45 -7.96 -4.53
N VAL A 115 0.44 -6.97 -4.64
CA VAL A 115 1.78 -7.03 -4.06
C VAL A 115 1.72 -7.01 -2.54
N VAL A 116 0.87 -6.16 -1.96
CA VAL A 116 0.64 -6.14 -0.49
C VAL A 116 0.10 -7.48 -0.02
N ALA A 117 -0.97 -7.99 -0.62
CA ALA A 117 -1.56 -9.28 -0.27
C ALA A 117 -0.53 -10.40 -0.37
N ALA A 118 0.25 -10.44 -1.45
CA ALA A 118 1.32 -11.43 -1.60
C ALA A 118 2.32 -11.38 -0.44
N VAL A 119 2.77 -10.21 0.02
CA VAL A 119 3.72 -10.13 1.14
C VAL A 119 3.06 -10.46 2.48
N SER A 120 1.86 -9.92 2.73
CA SER A 120 1.13 -10.06 4.00
C SER A 120 0.58 -11.46 4.23
N GLU A 121 0.15 -12.15 3.17
CA GLU A 121 -0.51 -13.46 3.25
C GLU A 121 0.47 -14.62 2.99
N SER A 122 1.67 -14.36 2.44
CA SER A 122 2.73 -15.39 2.31
C SER A 122 3.38 -15.79 3.65
N SER A 123 2.79 -15.42 4.79
CA SER A 123 3.13 -15.94 6.12
C SER A 123 2.32 -17.17 6.53
N VAL A 124 1.43 -17.68 5.65
CA VAL A 124 0.69 -18.91 5.95
C VAL A 124 1.67 -20.06 6.21
N LYS A 125 1.49 -20.63 7.39
CA LYS A 125 2.34 -21.60 8.09
C LYS A 125 2.82 -22.72 7.14
N ALA A 126 4.11 -23.04 7.21
CA ALA A 126 4.66 -24.32 6.73
C ALA A 126 4.18 -25.54 7.57
N ASN A 127 3.03 -25.44 8.26
CA ASN A 127 2.39 -26.53 8.96
C ASN A 127 1.05 -26.77 8.28
N GLY A 128 0.98 -27.89 7.55
CA GLY A 128 -0.10 -28.23 6.63
C GLY A 128 -1.47 -28.30 7.28
N GLU A 129 -2.25 -27.27 7.05
CA GLU A 129 -3.70 -27.37 6.98
C GLU A 129 -4.10 -26.75 5.64
N ASP A 130 -4.64 -27.60 4.77
CA ASP A 130 -5.12 -27.25 3.43
C ASP A 130 -6.22 -26.18 3.53
N PHE A 131 -6.18 -25.22 2.60
CA PHE A 131 -7.31 -24.32 2.37
C PHE A 131 -8.49 -25.15 1.84
N ALA A 132 -9.60 -25.15 2.59
CA ALA A 132 -10.90 -25.62 2.14
C ALA A 132 -11.53 -24.64 1.15
#